data_AF-A0A6P2D8E8-F1
#
_entry.id   AF-A0A6P2D8E8-F1
#
_cell.length_a   1.000
_cell.length_b   1.000
_cell.length_c   1.000
_cell.angle_alpha   90.00
_cell.angle_beta   90.00
_cell.angle_gamma   90.00
#
_symmetry.space_group_name_H-M   'P 1'
#
loop_
_entity.id
_entity.type
_entity.pdbx_description
1 polymer ?
#
loop_
_entity_poly.entity_id
_entity_poly.type
_entity_poly.pdbx_seq_one_letter_code
_entity_poly.pdbx_strand_id
1 'polypeptide(L)'
;MTIDGVSQTTGLERLVDIGADADGLKVTIRDRKLEVVLGSVTIPAESLMAVLTEQPKGAQSLSGSGTLEVEIRRNEVLLSIGGPDAAVGLDDLMDAVGGALPS
;
A
#
# COMPACT_ATOMS: atom_id res chain seq x y z
N MET A 1 -8.90 -5.32 4.08
CA MET A 1 -9.42 -4.00 4.49
C MET A 1 -9.27 -3.03 3.34
N THR A 2 -10.15 -2.02 3.24
CA THR A 2 -10.06 -0.95 2.23
C THR A 2 -9.78 0.36 2.95
N ILE A 3 -8.80 1.12 2.44
CA ILE A 3 -8.34 2.39 3.01
C ILE A 3 -8.60 3.50 1.98
N ASP A 4 -9.06 4.65 2.44
CA ASP A 4 -9.16 5.85 1.61
C ASP A 4 -7.77 6.47 1.41
N GLY A 5 -7.47 6.85 0.17
CA GLY A 5 -6.21 7.49 -0.18
C GLY A 5 -6.37 8.55 -1.26
N VAL A 6 -5.25 9.22 -1.57
CA VAL A 6 -5.19 10.24 -2.62
C VAL A 6 -3.92 10.06 -3.43
N SER A 7 -4.04 10.03 -4.76
CA SER A 7 -2.88 10.05 -5.64
C SER A 7 -2.14 11.39 -5.49
N GLN A 8 -0.87 11.34 -5.13
CA GLN A 8 0.03 12.48 -5.06
C GLN A 8 0.42 12.98 -6.45
N THR A 9 0.31 12.15 -7.48
CA THR A 9 0.57 12.55 -8.87
C THR A 9 -0.59 13.35 -9.47
N THR A 10 -1.84 12.95 -9.19
CA THR A 10 -3.04 13.48 -9.88
C THR A 10 -4.00 14.25 -8.98
N GLY A 11 -3.88 14.12 -7.66
CA GLY A 11 -4.83 14.66 -6.69
C GLY A 11 -6.18 13.93 -6.64
N LEU A 12 -6.33 12.83 -7.40
CA LEU A 12 -7.57 12.04 -7.43
C LEU A 12 -7.65 11.10 -6.23
N GLU A 13 -8.86 10.91 -5.73
CA GLU A 13 -9.16 9.96 -4.67
C GLU A 13 -8.92 8.51 -5.13
N ARG A 14 -8.35 7.72 -4.24
CA ARG A 14 -8.02 6.30 -4.43
C ARG A 14 -8.59 5.46 -3.30
N LEU A 15 -8.78 4.19 -3.60
CA LEU A 15 -9.01 3.16 -2.61
C LEU A 15 -7.80 2.22 -2.62
N VAL A 16 -7.27 1.91 -1.44
CA VAL A 16 -6.20 0.93 -1.28
C VAL A 16 -6.78 -0.30 -0.57
N ASP A 17 -6.86 -1.42 -1.27
CA ASP A 17 -7.25 -2.68 -0.66
C ASP A 17 -6.02 -3.46 -0.22
N ILE A 18 -6.04 -3.89 1.03
CA ILE A 18 -5.06 -4.79 1.64
C ILE A 18 -5.75 -6.11 1.95
N GLY A 19 -5.22 -7.21 1.45
CA GLY A 19 -5.74 -8.55 1.73
C GLY A 19 -4.63 -9.60 1.81
N ALA A 20 -4.91 -10.71 2.47
CA ALA A 20 -4.04 -11.88 2.41
C ALA A 20 -4.06 -12.51 1.01
N ASP A 21 -2.92 -13.02 0.60
CA ASP A 21 -2.74 -13.86 -0.58
C ASP A 21 -1.81 -15.03 -0.21
N ALA A 22 -1.70 -16.06 -1.05
CA ALA A 22 -0.89 -17.25 -0.76
C ALA A 22 0.59 -16.91 -0.52
N ASP A 23 1.08 -15.87 -1.19
CA ASP A 23 2.48 -15.44 -1.17
C ASP A 23 2.72 -14.18 -0.30
N GLY A 24 1.73 -13.75 0.49
CA GLY A 24 1.87 -12.61 1.42
C GLY A 24 0.66 -11.69 1.44
N LEU A 25 0.89 -10.39 1.23
CA LEU A 25 -0.16 -9.37 1.20
C LEU A 25 -0.37 -8.87 -0.22
N LYS A 26 -1.60 -8.94 -0.68
CA LYS A 26 -2.05 -8.28 -1.89
C LYS A 26 -2.42 -6.84 -1.59
N VAL A 27 -1.73 -5.92 -2.26
CA VAL A 27 -2.00 -4.48 -2.25
C VAL A 27 -2.60 -4.11 -3.58
N THR A 28 -3.78 -3.48 -3.58
CA THR A 28 -4.47 -3.06 -4.81
C THR A 28 -4.84 -1.59 -4.72
N ILE A 29 -4.47 -0.80 -5.74
CA ILE A 29 -4.86 0.60 -5.87
C ILE A 29 -6.01 0.68 -6.89
N ARG A 30 -7.14 1.25 -6.47
CA ARG A 30 -8.30 1.52 -7.31
C ARG A 30 -8.57 3.01 -7.44
N ASP A 31 -9.11 3.41 -8.58
CA ASP A 31 -9.74 4.71 -8.72
C ASP A 31 -11.05 4.73 -7.92
N ARG A 32 -11.25 5.70 -7.02
CA ARG A 32 -12.45 5.73 -6.17
C ARG A 32 -13.72 6.01 -6.97
N LYS A 33 -13.65 6.85 -8.00
CA LYS A 33 -14.82 7.31 -8.75
C LYS A 33 -15.27 6.30 -9.80
N LEU A 34 -14.30 5.67 -10.47
CA LEU A 34 -14.55 4.71 -11.54
C LEU A 34 -14.61 3.27 -11.01
N GLU A 35 -14.18 3.04 -9.76
CA GLU A 35 -14.07 1.72 -9.11
C GLU A 35 -13.19 0.71 -9.87
N VAL A 36 -12.32 1.20 -10.76
CA VAL A 36 -11.42 0.37 -11.56
C VAL A 36 -10.11 0.11 -10.85
N VAL A 37 -9.59 -1.11 -10.99
CA VAL A 37 -8.24 -1.47 -10.55
C VAL A 37 -7.22 -0.80 -11.46
N LEU A 38 -6.30 -0.05 -10.86
CA LEU A 38 -5.21 0.62 -11.55
C LEU A 38 -3.91 -0.17 -11.45
N GLY A 39 -3.69 -0.82 -10.31
CA GLY A 39 -2.53 -1.67 -10.09
C GLY A 39 -2.76 -2.62 -8.92
N SER A 40 -2.11 -3.78 -8.97
CA SER A 40 -2.12 -4.75 -7.89
C SER A 40 -0.78 -5.48 -7.83
N VAL A 41 -0.30 -5.73 -6.62
CA VAL A 41 0.95 -6.44 -6.36
C VAL A 41 0.82 -7.25 -5.08
N THR A 42 1.41 -8.44 -5.08
CA THR A 42 1.57 -9.24 -3.85
C THR A 42 3.00 -9.09 -3.36
N ILE A 43 3.16 -8.71 -2.10
CA ILE A 43 4.46 -8.53 -1.45
C ILE A 43 4.55 -9.39 -0.18
N PRO A 44 5.76 -9.76 0.27
CA PRO A 44 5.93 -10.44 1.55
C PRO A 44 5.46 -9.55 2.70
N ALA A 45 4.62 -10.10 3.57
CA ALA A 45 3.99 -9.35 4.66
C ALA A 45 5.02 -8.72 5.61
N GLU A 46 6.04 -9.50 5.95
CA GLU A 46 7.13 -9.11 6.82
C GLU A 46 7.94 -7.94 6.25
N SER A 47 8.04 -7.84 4.92
CA SER A 47 8.79 -6.76 4.27
C SER A 47 8.07 -5.43 4.38
N LEU A 48 6.74 -5.41 4.15
CA LEU A 48 5.95 -4.20 4.35
C LEU A 48 5.88 -3.84 5.83
N MET A 49 5.67 -4.81 6.72
CA MET A 49 5.64 -4.56 8.16
C MET A 49 6.95 -3.98 8.70
N ALA A 50 8.10 -4.47 8.21
CA ALA A 50 9.41 -3.92 8.57
C ALA A 50 9.50 -2.43 8.18
N VAL A 51 9.11 -2.07 6.94
CA VAL A 51 9.13 -0.67 6.50
C VAL A 51 8.19 0.21 7.35
N LEU A 52 6.96 -0.23 7.60
CA LEU A 52 5.99 0.52 8.40
C LEU A 52 6.44 0.73 9.86
N THR A 53 7.18 -0.23 10.40
CA THR A 53 7.65 -0.18 11.80
C THR A 53 8.94 0.62 11.94
N GLU A 54 9.92 0.36 11.08
CA GLU A 54 11.26 0.98 11.16
C GLU A 54 11.29 2.40 10.60
N GLN A 55 10.35 2.73 9.70
CA GLN A 55 10.21 4.02 9.05
C GLN A 55 11.53 4.55 8.46
N PRO A 56 12.19 3.76 7.59
CA PRO A 56 13.45 4.18 6.98
C PRO A 56 13.26 5.47 6.16
N LYS A 57 14.31 6.29 6.11
CA LYS A 57 14.25 7.54 5.34
C LYS A 57 14.24 7.26 3.83
N GLY A 58 13.31 7.89 3.13
CA GLY A 58 13.19 7.81 1.67
C GLY A 58 12.47 6.55 1.19
N ALA A 59 12.27 6.48 -0.12
CA ALA A 59 11.52 5.40 -0.75
C ALA A 59 12.23 4.04 -0.60
N GLN A 60 11.45 3.03 -0.24
CA GLN A 60 11.85 1.63 -0.17
C GLN A 60 11.15 0.84 -1.28
N SER A 61 11.89 0.00 -1.99
CA SER A 61 11.33 -0.88 -3.01
C SER A 61 11.17 -2.28 -2.45
N LEU A 62 9.93 -2.77 -2.42
CA LEU A 62 9.58 -4.11 -1.99
C LEU A 62 9.28 -4.99 -3.21
N SER A 63 9.95 -6.13 -3.29
CA SER A 63 9.81 -7.08 -4.39
C SER A 63 8.89 -8.24 -4.00
N GLY A 64 7.99 -8.62 -4.90
CA GLY A 64 7.13 -9.79 -4.80
C GLY A 64 6.66 -10.23 -6.19
N SER A 65 5.36 -10.31 -6.43
CA SER A 65 4.81 -10.54 -7.78
C SER A 65 5.07 -9.37 -8.75
N GLY A 66 5.51 -8.24 -8.21
CA GLY A 66 5.93 -7.01 -8.87
C GLY A 66 6.72 -6.15 -7.89
N THR A 67 6.84 -4.86 -8.15
CA THR A 67 7.51 -3.92 -7.24
C THR A 67 6.49 -2.97 -6.63
N LEU A 68 6.49 -2.88 -5.30
CA LEU A 68 5.78 -1.85 -4.54
C LEU A 68 6.82 -0.87 -4.00
N GLU A 69 6.72 0.40 -4.38
CA GLU A 69 7.48 1.46 -3.72
C GLU A 69 6.67 2.00 -2.54
N VAL A 70 7.35 2.13 -1.40
CA VAL A 70 6.77 2.59 -0.14
C VAL A 70 7.64 3.70 0.42
N GLU A 71 7.05 4.85 0.72
CA GLU A 71 7.76 5.95 1.39
C GLU A 71 6.91 6.50 2.53
N ILE A 72 7.52 6.60 3.72
CA ILE A 72 6.84 7.11 4.91
C ILE A 72 7.16 8.60 5.06
N ARG A 73 6.11 9.42 5.13
CA ARG A 73 6.17 10.87 5.22
C ARG A 73 5.35 11.33 6.42
N ARG A 74 6.01 11.49 7.58
CA ARG A 74 5.37 11.79 8.87
C ARG A 74 4.33 10.71 9.22
N ASN A 75 3.04 11.00 9.02
CA ASN A 75 1.94 10.09 9.33
C ASN A 75 1.25 9.54 8.07
N GLU A 76 1.81 9.79 6.90
CA GLU A 76 1.30 9.27 5.64
C GLU A 76 2.28 8.27 5.04
N VAL A 77 1.74 7.31 4.29
CA VAL A 77 2.50 6.32 3.53
C VAL A 77 2.15 6.50 2.07
N LEU A 78 3.14 6.83 1.26
CA LEU A 78 3.02 6.84 -0.19
C LEU A 78 3.30 5.44 -0.74
N LEU A 79 2.32 4.87 -1.44
CA LEU A 79 2.39 3.60 -2.13
C LEU A 79 2.42 3.85 -3.64
N SER A 80 3.26 3.13 -4.39
CA SER A 80 3.32 3.19 -5.85
C SER A 80 3.57 1.82 -6.48
N ILE A 81 2.81 1.51 -7.53
CA ILE A 81 2.89 0.24 -8.29
C ILE A 81 3.23 0.54 -9.76
N GLY A 82 4.44 1.04 -10.03
CA GLY A 82 4.91 1.30 -11.40
C GLY A 82 4.09 2.35 -12.16
N GLY A 83 3.48 3.30 -11.45
CA GLY A 83 2.69 4.39 -12.04
C GLY A 83 1.51 4.78 -11.15
N PRO A 84 0.51 3.90 -10.95
CA PRO A 84 -0.54 4.10 -9.96
C PRO A 84 0.04 4.35 -8.57
N ASP A 85 -0.36 5.47 -7.97
CA ASP A 85 0.05 5.86 -6.63
C ASP A 85 -1.13 6.21 -5.73
N ALA A 86 -0.93 6.08 -4.42
CA ALA A 86 -1.85 6.52 -3.38
C ALA A 86 -1.09 6.83 -2.09
N ALA A 87 -1.35 8.00 -1.49
CA ALA A 87 -1.00 8.29 -0.11
C ALA A 87 -2.16 7.89 0.81
N VAL A 88 -1.85 7.19 1.89
CA VAL A 88 -2.80 6.74 2.93
C VAL A 88 -2.27 7.05 4.32
N GLY A 89 -3.13 7.03 5.34
CA GLY A 89 -2.72 7.12 6.74
C GLY A 89 -1.82 5.95 7.14
N LEU A 90 -0.75 6.24 7.89
CA LEU A 90 0.16 5.22 8.39
C LEU A 90 -0.54 4.27 9.37
N ASP A 91 -1.35 4.81 10.27
CA ASP A 91 -2.16 4.05 11.22
C ASP A 91 -3.20 3.18 10.51
N ASP A 92 -3.91 3.73 9.53
CA ASP A 92 -4.87 2.96 8.72
C ASP A 92 -4.19 1.79 7.99
N LEU A 93 -2.99 2.03 7.43
CA LEU A 93 -2.24 0.99 6.74
C LEU A 93 -1.70 -0.06 7.71
N MET A 94 -1.20 0.34 8.88
CA MET A 94 -0.74 -0.60 9.91
C MET A 94 -1.88 -1.49 10.42
N ASP A 95 -3.07 -0.92 10.64
CA ASP A 95 -4.25 -1.69 11.05
C ASP A 95 -4.71 -2.65 9.94
N ALA A 96 -4.76 -2.16 8.70
CA ALA A 96 -5.13 -2.98 7.55
C ALA A 96 -4.19 -4.17 7.32
N VAL A 97 -2.88 -3.97 7.49
CA VAL A 97 -1.90 -5.05 7.40
C VAL A 97 -2.02 -6.01 8.57
N GLY A 98 -2.14 -5.49 9.80
CA GLY A 98 -2.32 -6.31 11.00
C GLY A 98 -3.58 -7.17 10.95
N GLY A 99 -4.67 -6.65 10.41
CA GLY A 99 -5.93 -7.38 10.23
C GLY A 99 -5.97 -8.33 9.03
N ALA A 100 -5.04 -8.21 8.09
CA ALA A 100 -4.94 -9.11 6.94
C ALA A 100 -4.16 -10.40 7.26
N LEU A 101 -3.27 -10.37 8.25
CA LEU A 101 -2.48 -11.55 8.61
C LEU A 101 -3.25 -12.48 9.55
N PRO A 102 -3.26 -13.80 9.30
CA PRO A 102 -3.84 -14.75 10.25
C PRO A 102 -3.02 -14.75 11.55
N SER A 103 -3.72 -14.63 12.68
CA SER A 103 -3.18 -14.71 14.04
C SER A 103 -2.74 -16.12 14.43
#